data_AF-A0A511HP64-F1
#
_entry.id   AF-A0A511HP64-F1
#
_cell.length_a   1.000
_cell.length_b   1.000
_cell.length_c   1.000
_cell.angle_alpha   90.00
_cell.angle_beta   90.00
_cell.angle_gamma   90.00
#
_symmetry.space_group_name_H-M   'P 1'
#
loop_
_entity.id
_entity.type
_entity.pdbx_description
1 polymer ?
#
loop_
_entity_poly.entity_id
_entity_poly.type
_entity_poly.pdbx_seq_one_letter_code
_entity_poly.pdbx_strand_id
1 'polypeptide(L)'
;MTCPAPIRRPPPEPGPHGEPTGRQLEVLAYVHLHQLAFRRAPSTYEFCVRFGWSSTGAPADYLMRLAAHGLLESPPRIAHGLPLTASGKAAATEYLRTHRLELRGTPAVNKGATP
;
A
#
# COMPACT_ATOMS: atom_id res chain seq x y z
N MET A 1 9.75 3.91 -15.97
CA MET A 1 9.67 2.62 -15.23
C MET A 1 8.33 1.98 -15.57
N THR A 2 8.33 0.73 -16.02
CA THR A 2 7.12 0.00 -16.42
C THR A 2 6.73 -0.98 -15.31
N CYS A 3 5.45 -1.01 -14.93
CA CYS A 3 4.97 -1.99 -13.95
C CYS A 3 4.87 -3.40 -14.58
N PRO A 4 5.11 -4.47 -13.81
CA PRO A 4 5.02 -5.84 -14.31
C PRO A 4 3.60 -6.22 -14.78
N ALA A 5 3.52 -7.26 -15.61
CA ALA A 5 2.24 -7.79 -16.11
C ALA A 5 1.31 -8.22 -14.95
N PRO A 6 -0.02 -8.00 -15.06
CA PRO A 6 -0.92 -8.14 -13.93
C PRO A 6 -1.16 -9.57 -13.49
N ILE A 7 -1.21 -9.77 -12.18
CA ILE A 7 -1.89 -10.92 -11.56
C ILE A 7 -3.38 -10.59 -11.56
N ARG A 8 -4.26 -11.57 -11.84
CA ARG A 8 -5.72 -11.35 -11.94
C ARG A 8 -6.23 -10.54 -10.74
N ARG A 9 -6.81 -9.36 -11.02
CA ARG A 9 -7.36 -8.47 -9.99
C ARG A 9 -8.63 -9.10 -9.39
N PRO A 10 -8.79 -9.15 -8.05
CA PRO A 10 -10.10 -9.33 -7.48
C PRO A 10 -10.99 -8.12 -7.83
N PRO A 11 -12.31 -8.33 -8.00
CA PRO A 11 -13.24 -7.24 -8.28
C PRO A 11 -13.20 -6.19 -7.15
N PRO A 12 -13.37 -4.89 -7.47
CA PRO A 12 -13.41 -3.85 -6.46
C PRO A 12 -14.65 -4.04 -5.57
N GLU A 13 -14.44 -4.24 -4.28
CA GLU A 13 -15.54 -4.25 -3.31
C GLU A 13 -16.10 -2.82 -3.16
N PRO A 14 -17.41 -2.60 -3.35
CA PRO A 14 -18.05 -1.35 -2.95
C PRO A 14 -18.11 -1.31 -1.41
N GLY A 15 -17.23 -0.53 -0.79
CA GLY A 15 -17.34 -0.23 0.64
C GLY A 15 -18.57 0.62 0.94
N PRO A 16 -19.19 0.48 2.13
CA PRO A 16 -20.25 1.38 2.57
C PRO A 16 -19.71 2.82 2.62
N HIS A 17 -20.53 3.79 2.20
CA HIS A 17 -20.15 5.18 2.02
C HIS A 17 -19.45 5.77 3.27
N GLY A 18 -18.13 5.93 3.19
CA GLY A 18 -17.30 6.58 4.22
C GLY A 18 -16.18 5.71 4.82
N GLU A 19 -16.27 4.39 4.70
CA GLU A 19 -15.27 3.47 5.27
C GLU A 19 -14.24 3.02 4.24
N PRO A 20 -12.97 2.83 4.64
CA PRO A 20 -11.93 2.32 3.76
C PRO A 20 -12.22 0.86 3.38
N THR A 21 -12.06 0.51 2.09
CA THR A 21 -12.30 -0.85 1.62
C THR A 21 -11.21 -1.82 2.10
N GLY A 22 -11.48 -3.12 2.08
CA GLY A 22 -10.49 -4.16 2.43
C GLY A 22 -9.18 -3.99 1.64
N ARG A 23 -9.29 -3.72 0.33
CA ARG A 23 -8.11 -3.47 -0.52
C ARG A 23 -7.35 -2.19 -0.15
N GLN A 24 -8.03 -1.14 0.29
CA GLN A 24 -7.36 0.08 0.77
C GLN A 24 -6.63 -0.18 2.08
N LEU A 25 -7.25 -0.92 3.01
CA LEU A 25 -6.61 -1.32 4.26
C LEU A 25 -5.41 -2.25 4.02
N GLU A 26 -5.47 -3.13 3.02
CA GLU A 26 -4.34 -3.96 2.59
C GLU A 26 -3.16 -3.09 2.11
N VAL A 27 -3.44 -2.05 1.30
CA VAL A 27 -2.43 -1.09 0.83
C VAL A 27 -1.82 -0.32 2.01
N LEU A 28 -2.65 0.13 2.96
CA LEU A 28 -2.19 0.83 4.16
C LEU A 28 -1.31 -0.08 5.04
N ALA A 29 -1.73 -1.33 5.24
CA ALA A 29 -0.98 -2.34 5.97
C ALA A 29 0.37 -2.63 5.30
N TYR A 30 0.42 -2.70 3.97
CA TYR A 30 1.66 -2.86 3.23
C TYR A 30 2.62 -1.69 3.45
N VAL A 31 2.13 -0.44 3.39
CA VAL A 31 2.97 0.75 3.68
C VAL A 31 3.53 0.67 5.09
N HIS A 32 2.69 0.37 6.08
CA HIS A 32 3.12 0.28 7.46
C HIS A 32 4.19 -0.79 7.67
N LEU A 33 3.96 -2.00 7.16
CA LEU A 33 4.91 -3.12 7.25
C LEU A 33 6.24 -2.77 6.56
N HIS A 34 6.18 -2.13 5.39
CA HIS A 34 7.36 -1.75 4.63
C HIS A 34 8.19 -0.67 5.35
N GLN A 35 7.53 0.31 5.98
CA GLN A 35 8.22 1.30 6.81
C GLN A 35 8.86 0.68 8.06
N LEU A 36 8.22 -0.32 8.68
CA LEU A 36 8.80 -1.05 9.80
C LEU A 36 10.03 -1.87 9.37
N ALA A 37 9.96 -2.54 8.22
CA ALA A 37 11.02 -3.42 7.72
C ALA A 37 12.22 -2.65 7.14
N PHE A 38 11.97 -1.61 6.33
CA PHE A 38 13.00 -0.92 5.54
C PHE A 38 13.24 0.52 5.95
N ARG A 39 12.52 1.03 6.97
CA ARG A 39 12.58 2.44 7.40
C ARG A 39 12.30 3.46 6.29
N ARG A 40 11.58 3.05 5.24
CA ARG A 40 11.15 3.91 4.11
C ARG A 40 9.79 3.50 3.57
N ALA A 41 9.14 4.42 2.88
CA ALA A 41 7.94 4.11 2.10
C ALA A 41 8.24 3.13 0.95
N PRO A 42 7.25 2.32 0.54
CA PRO A 42 7.32 1.60 -0.72
C PRO A 42 7.34 2.58 -1.90
N SER A 43 8.15 2.27 -2.90
CA SER A 43 8.12 2.91 -4.21
C SER A 43 6.90 2.49 -5.02
N THR A 44 6.54 3.27 -6.04
CA THR A 44 5.46 2.94 -6.99
C THR A 44 5.67 1.55 -7.63
N TYR A 45 6.91 1.18 -7.92
CA TYR A 45 7.23 -0.13 -8.47
C TYR A 45 6.97 -1.26 -7.47
N GLU A 46 7.35 -1.08 -6.20
CA GLU A 46 7.09 -2.07 -5.14
C GLU A 46 5.60 -2.28 -4.90
N PHE A 47 4.78 -1.23 -5.00
CA PHE A 47 3.32 -1.37 -5.01
C PHE A 47 2.85 -2.21 -6.21
N CYS A 48 3.30 -1.87 -7.42
CA CYS A 48 2.90 -2.61 -8.62
C CYS A 48 3.26 -4.09 -8.53
N VAL A 49 4.46 -4.42 -8.05
CA VAL A 49 4.90 -5.81 -7.84
C VAL A 49 4.03 -6.51 -6.80
N ARG A 50 3.82 -5.88 -5.63
CA ARG A 50 3.07 -6.49 -4.53
C ARG A 50 1.60 -6.77 -4.89
N PHE A 51 0.98 -5.84 -5.61
CA PHE A 51 -0.46 -5.86 -5.89
C PHE A 51 -0.80 -6.29 -7.33
N GLY A 52 0.19 -6.62 -8.15
CA GLY A 52 0.01 -7.00 -9.56
C GLY A 52 -0.61 -5.90 -10.40
N TRP A 53 -0.32 -4.63 -10.10
CA TRP A 53 -0.87 -3.50 -10.84
C TRP A 53 -0.05 -3.19 -12.08
N SER A 54 -0.72 -2.98 -13.21
CA SER A 54 -0.09 -2.63 -14.48
C SER A 54 0.12 -1.13 -14.67
N SER A 55 -0.49 -0.30 -13.83
CA SER A 55 -0.42 1.16 -13.92
C SER A 55 0.28 1.74 -12.71
N THR A 56 1.23 2.64 -12.96
CA THR A 56 1.89 3.47 -11.95
C THR A 56 0.94 4.50 -11.32
N GLY A 57 -0.23 4.75 -11.91
CA GLY A 57 -1.28 5.59 -11.34
C GLY A 57 -2.11 4.87 -10.27
N ALA A 58 -2.24 3.54 -10.34
CA ALA A 58 -3.03 2.78 -9.38
C ALA A 58 -2.59 3.02 -7.91
N PRO A 59 -1.28 2.97 -7.56
CA PRO A 59 -0.85 3.32 -6.20
C PRO A 59 -1.30 4.71 -5.75
N ALA A 60 -1.19 5.72 -6.62
CA ALA A 60 -1.54 7.10 -6.27
C ALA A 60 -3.04 7.22 -5.93
N ASP A 61 -3.91 6.58 -6.70
CA ASP A 61 -5.36 6.59 -6.47
C ASP A 61 -5.73 5.99 -5.11
N TYR A 62 -5.13 4.85 -4.74
CA TYR A 62 -5.37 4.23 -3.43
C TYR A 62 -4.84 5.09 -2.29
N LEU A 63 -3.65 5.69 -2.44
CA LEU A 63 -3.07 6.56 -1.43
C LEU A 63 -3.89 7.84 -1.22
N MET A 64 -4.40 8.44 -2.29
CA MET A 64 -5.28 9.60 -2.23
C MET A 64 -6.58 9.29 -1.48
N ARG A 65 -7.18 8.11 -1.73
CA ARG A 65 -8.37 7.67 -0.99
C ARG A 65 -8.06 7.45 0.50
N LEU A 66 -6.94 6.82 0.82
CA LEU A 66 -6.49 6.64 2.21
C LEU A 66 -6.25 7.98 2.93
N ALA A 67 -5.70 8.98 2.24
CA ALA A 67 -5.56 10.34 2.77
C ALA A 67 -6.92 11.02 2.98
N ALA A 68 -7.89 10.81 2.08
CA ALA A 68 -9.25 11.30 2.26
C ALA A 68 -9.96 10.68 3.48
N HIS A 69 -9.60 9.45 3.87
CA HIS A 69 -10.04 8.81 5.13
C HIS A 69 -9.22 9.24 6.35
N GLY A 70 -8.25 10.15 6.22
CA GLY A 70 -7.39 10.60 7.33
C GLY A 70 -6.41 9.53 7.84
N LEU A 71 -6.11 8.50 7.03
CA LEU A 71 -5.20 7.40 7.39
C LEU A 71 -3.75 7.69 6.96
N LEU A 72 -3.58 8.62 6.02
CA LEU A 72 -2.30 9.18 5.59
C LEU A 72 -2.36 10.70 5.69
N GLU A 73 -1.21 11.36 5.86
CA GLU A 73 -1.17 12.81 5.69
C GLU A 73 -1.39 13.21 4.23
N SER A 74 -2.02 14.37 4.03
CA SER A 74 -2.35 14.90 2.72
C SER A 74 -1.46 16.11 2.37
N PRO A 75 -0.95 16.22 1.12
CA PRO A 75 -1.10 15.25 0.04
C PRO A 75 -0.13 14.06 0.20
N PRO A 76 -0.58 12.81 -0.05
CA PRO A 76 0.30 11.65 0.05
C PRO A 76 1.30 11.67 -1.11
N ARG A 77 2.58 11.81 -0.80
CA ARG A 77 3.65 11.72 -1.80
C ARG A 77 4.59 10.56 -1.46
N ILE A 78 4.67 9.60 -2.37
CA ILE A 78 5.55 8.42 -2.24
C ILE A 78 7.01 8.85 -2.02
N ALA A 79 7.48 9.86 -2.78
CA ALA A 79 8.82 10.41 -2.64
C ALA A 79 9.13 11.04 -1.27
N HIS A 80 8.10 11.43 -0.51
CA HIS A 80 8.24 12.07 0.81
C HIS A 80 7.98 11.11 1.98
N GLY A 81 7.91 9.80 1.74
CA GLY A 81 7.91 8.80 2.80
C GLY A 81 6.54 8.36 3.33
N LEU A 82 5.42 8.83 2.78
CA LEU A 82 4.04 8.43 3.12
C LEU A 82 3.78 8.37 4.64
N PRO A 83 3.81 9.50 5.36
CA PRO A 83 3.54 9.50 6.80
C PRO A 83 2.11 9.00 7.11
N LEU A 84 2.03 7.97 7.96
CA LEU A 84 0.76 7.45 8.50
C LEU A 84 0.35 8.25 9.73
N THR A 85 -0.93 8.60 9.80
CA THR A 85 -1.55 9.17 11.01
C THR A 85 -1.65 8.12 12.12
N ALA A 86 -1.98 8.55 13.35
CA ALA A 86 -2.21 7.62 14.46
C ALA A 86 -3.33 6.61 14.10
N SER A 87 -4.44 7.09 13.53
CA SER A 87 -5.54 6.26 13.04
C SER A 87 -5.10 5.31 11.93
N GLY A 88 -4.26 5.78 11.00
CA GLY A 88 -3.69 4.95 9.94
C GLY A 88 -2.84 3.80 10.47
N LYS A 89 -1.97 4.06 11.47
CA LYS A 89 -1.17 3.02 12.12
C LYS A 89 -2.04 2.01 12.86
N ALA A 90 -3.08 2.47 13.56
CA ALA A 90 -4.01 1.59 14.25
C ALA A 90 -4.76 0.67 13.27
N ALA A 91 -5.32 1.23 12.19
CA ALA A 91 -6.00 0.47 11.15
C ALA A 91 -5.09 -0.53 10.44
N ALA A 92 -3.86 -0.14 10.12
CA ALA A 92 -2.85 -1.04 9.55
C ALA A 92 -2.51 -2.20 10.48
N THR A 93 -2.31 -1.91 11.77
CA THR A 93 -2.00 -2.91 12.79
C THR A 93 -3.16 -3.90 12.96
N GLU A 94 -4.39 -3.39 12.97
CA GLU A 94 -5.59 -4.22 13.08
C GLU A 94 -5.78 -5.13 11.86
N TYR A 95 -5.56 -4.59 10.66
CA TYR A 95 -5.58 -5.38 9.43
C TYR A 95 -4.53 -6.49 9.48
N LEU A 96 -3.29 -6.17 9.88
CA LEU A 96 -2.20 -7.14 10.03
C LEU A 96 -2.49 -8.20 11.09
N ARG A 97 -3.17 -7.85 12.18
CA ARG A 97 -3.59 -8.78 13.23
C ARG A 97 -4.61 -9.79 12.70
N THR A 98 -5.58 -9.30 11.94
CA THR A 98 -6.70 -10.09 11.41
C THR A 98 -6.27 -10.95 10.20
N HIS A 99 -5.42 -10.41 9.33
CA HIS A 99 -5.00 -11.04 8.06
C HIS A 99 -3.53 -11.48 8.06
N ARG A 100 -3.02 -11.90 9.24
CA ARG A 100 -1.60 -12.19 9.52
C ARG A 100 -0.91 -13.17 8.54
N LEU A 101 -1.67 -13.95 7.77
CA LEU A 101 -1.14 -14.92 6.79
C LEU A 101 -1.03 -14.35 5.36
N GLU A 102 -1.83 -13.34 4.99
CA GLU A 102 -1.93 -12.86 3.59
C GLU A 102 -0.80 -11.90 3.20
N LEU A 103 -0.14 -11.30 4.19
CA LEU A 103 0.98 -10.36 4.01
C LEU A 103 2.36 -10.99 4.25
N ARG A 104 2.44 -12.30 4.53
CA ARG A 104 3.71 -13.04 4.73
C ARG A 104 4.46 -13.37 3.44
N GLY A 105 3.90 -13.04 2.28
CA GLY A 105 4.60 -13.07 1.00
C GLY A 105 5.55 -11.87 0.89
N THR A 106 6.82 -12.11 1.16
CA THR A 106 8.02 -11.28 0.90
C THR A 106 7.76 -9.89 0.28
N PRO A 107 8.14 -8.78 0.94
CA PRO A 107 8.40 -7.55 0.20
C PRO A 107 9.48 -7.88 -0.83
N ALA A 108 9.17 -7.71 -2.11
CA ALA A 108 10.09 -8.00 -3.19
C ALA A 108 11.29 -7.03 -3.08
N VAL A 109 12.33 -7.45 -2.35
CA VAL A 109 13.64 -6.82 -2.38
C VAL A 109 14.21 -7.10 -3.76
N ASN A 110 14.10 -6.15 -4.68
CA ASN A 110 14.96 -6.15 -5.86
C ASN A 110 16.39 -5.83 -5.39
N LYS A 111 17.21 -6.88 -5.22
CA LYS A 111 18.67 -6.75 -5.28
C LYS A 111 19.03 -6.43 -6.74
N GLY A 112 19.22 -5.15 -7.07
CA GLY A 112 19.77 -4.81 -8.39
C GLY A 112 19.70 -3.33 -8.72
N ALA A 113 20.69 -2.55 -8.28
CA ALA A 113 21.11 -1.30 -8.93
C ALA A 113 22.45 -0.80 -8.37
N THR A 114 23.57 -1.42 -8.76
CA THR A 114 24.92 -0.82 -8.98
C THR A 114 25.83 -1.94 -9.51
N PRO A 115 26.88 -1.66 -10.31
CA PRO A 115 27.76 -0.48 -10.29
C PRO A 115 27.37 0.66 -11.23
#